data_AF-A0A3N5UEJ7-F1
#
_entry.id   AF-A0A3N5UEJ7-F1
#
_cell.length_a   1.000
_cell.length_b   1.000
_cell.length_c   1.000
_cell.angle_alpha   90.00
_cell.angle_beta   90.00
_cell.angle_gamma   90.00
#
_symmetry.space_group_name_H-M   'P 1'
#
loop_
_entity.id
_entity.type
_entity.pdbx_description
1 polymer ?
#
loop_
_entity_poly.entity_id
_entity_poly.type
_entity_poly.pdbx_seq_one_letter_code
_entity_poly.pdbx_strand_id
1 'polypeptide(L)'
;MSQSTLSSSASGPRPGENTWIWLIKIATGPLLVIVLLLHFIANHYFGSMSSGLMTYEDVIKYFQNPIIPAIEILFLITVVTHSLIGLRGIILDMNPSRNTLKIVTWLLTILGVSSVVYGIWLALTIASKGS
;
A
#
# COMPACT_ATOMS: atom_id res chain seq x y z
N MET A 1 -53.48 16.62 -9.95
CA MET A 1 -52.42 15.58 -9.96
C MET A 1 -51.09 16.28 -10.14
N SER A 2 -50.31 16.42 -9.06
CA SER A 2 -48.98 17.07 -9.08
C SER A 2 -47.93 15.99 -9.33
N GLN A 3 -47.24 16.04 -10.46
CA GLN A 3 -46.17 15.10 -10.75
C GLN A 3 -44.94 15.48 -9.91
N SER A 4 -44.58 14.65 -8.94
CA SER A 4 -43.31 14.78 -8.22
C SER A 4 -42.17 14.49 -9.20
N THR A 5 -41.39 15.52 -9.52
CA THR A 5 -40.15 15.38 -10.27
C THR A 5 -39.16 14.66 -9.38
N LEU A 6 -39.06 13.34 -9.50
CA LEU A 6 -37.99 12.55 -8.88
C LEU A 6 -36.67 13.08 -9.42
N SER A 7 -35.92 13.82 -8.60
CA SER A 7 -34.56 14.22 -8.90
C SER A 7 -33.76 12.97 -9.25
N SER A 8 -33.26 12.87 -10.48
CA SER A 8 -32.35 11.81 -10.87
C SER A 8 -31.10 11.88 -9.98
N SER A 9 -31.06 11.03 -8.96
CA SER A 9 -29.93 10.89 -8.04
C SER A 9 -28.79 10.10 -8.69
N ALA A 10 -28.36 10.53 -9.88
CA ALA A 10 -27.16 10.00 -10.48
C ALA A 10 -25.96 10.39 -9.60
N SER A 11 -25.25 9.41 -9.04
CA SER A 11 -24.04 9.67 -8.28
C SER A 11 -22.95 10.22 -9.20
N GLY A 12 -22.55 11.47 -8.98
CA GLY A 12 -21.45 12.10 -9.70
C GLY A 12 -20.07 11.68 -9.13
N PRO A 13 -18.98 11.84 -9.90
CA PRO A 13 -17.62 11.64 -9.39
C PRO A 13 -17.35 12.52 -8.17
N ARG A 14 -16.66 11.97 -7.17
CA ARG A 14 -16.27 12.71 -5.98
C ARG A 14 -15.26 13.81 -6.34
N PRO A 15 -15.54 15.11 -6.08
CA PRO A 15 -14.59 16.17 -6.33
C PRO A 15 -13.28 15.92 -5.57
N GLY A 16 -12.14 15.97 -6.28
CA GLY A 16 -10.81 15.71 -5.69
C GLY A 16 -10.36 14.25 -5.68
N GLU A 17 -11.18 13.31 -6.17
CA GLU A 17 -10.80 11.92 -6.44
C GLU A 17 -11.09 11.59 -7.91
N ASN A 18 -10.05 11.22 -8.66
CA ASN A 18 -10.22 10.78 -10.04
C ASN A 18 -10.43 9.26 -10.10
N THR A 19 -10.97 8.77 -11.22
CA THR A 19 -11.28 7.36 -11.44
C THR A 19 -10.06 6.44 -11.25
N TRP A 20 -8.87 6.90 -11.64
CA TRP A 20 -7.64 6.10 -11.52
C TRP A 20 -7.21 5.89 -10.07
N ILE A 21 -7.22 6.95 -9.26
CA ILE A 21 -6.89 6.87 -7.82
C ILE A 21 -7.89 5.92 -7.13
N TRP A 22 -9.17 6.02 -7.49
CA TRP A 22 -10.20 5.13 -6.96
C TRP A 22 -9.97 3.67 -7.38
N LEU A 23 -9.68 3.40 -8.66
CA LEU A 23 -9.39 2.06 -9.17
C LEU A 23 -8.17 1.44 -8.48
N ILE A 24 -7.08 2.20 -8.34
CA ILE A 24 -5.87 1.75 -7.65
C ILE A 24 -6.21 1.40 -6.19
N LYS A 25 -6.93 2.27 -5.48
CA LYS A 25 -7.33 2.06 -4.08
C LYS A 25 -8.12 0.76 -3.89
N ILE A 26 -9.08 0.50 -4.79
CA ILE A 26 -9.91 -0.71 -4.74
C ILE A 26 -9.14 -1.95 -5.14
N ALA A 27 -8.24 -1.87 -6.13
CA ALA A 27 -7.43 -3.01 -6.53
C ALA A 27 -6.41 -3.40 -5.46
N THR A 28 -5.74 -2.41 -4.85
CA THR A 28 -4.71 -2.67 -3.84
C THR A 28 -5.27 -3.19 -2.52
N GLY A 29 -6.54 -2.95 -2.18
CA GLY A 29 -7.14 -3.42 -0.93
C GLY A 29 -7.20 -4.95 -0.81
N PRO A 30 -7.90 -5.66 -1.71
CA PRO A 30 -7.94 -7.12 -1.73
C PRO A 30 -6.55 -7.73 -1.96
N LEU A 31 -5.74 -7.12 -2.84
CA LEU A 31 -4.36 -7.57 -3.04
C LEU A 31 -3.57 -7.50 -1.73
N LEU A 32 -3.68 -6.40 -0.99
CA LEU A 32 -3.03 -6.20 0.31
C LEU A 32 -3.41 -7.28 1.30
N VAL A 33 -4.69 -7.66 1.37
CA VAL A 33 -5.13 -8.74 2.27
C VAL A 33 -4.38 -10.03 1.97
N ILE A 34 -4.25 -10.40 0.70
CA ILE A 34 -3.56 -11.63 0.29
C ILE A 34 -2.07 -11.56 0.65
N VAL A 35 -1.37 -10.50 0.23
CA VAL A 35 0.09 -10.41 0.44
C VAL A 35 0.46 -10.18 1.90
N LEU A 36 -0.37 -9.48 2.67
CA LEU A 36 -0.20 -9.30 4.11
C LEU A 36 -0.33 -10.63 4.86
N LEU A 37 -1.31 -11.47 4.49
CA LEU A 37 -1.44 -12.79 5.09
C LEU A 37 -0.24 -13.67 4.79
N LEU A 38 0.30 -13.64 3.56
CA LEU A 38 1.54 -14.35 3.23
C LEU A 38 2.71 -13.85 4.10
N HIS A 39 2.85 -12.54 4.26
CA HIS A 39 3.87 -11.94 5.12
C HIS A 39 3.73 -12.40 6.58
N PHE A 40 2.52 -12.38 7.15
CA PHE A 40 2.29 -12.85 8.51
C PHE A 40 2.56 -14.35 8.66
N ILE A 41 2.13 -15.18 7.71
CA ILE A 41 2.37 -16.62 7.79
C ILE A 41 3.88 -16.92 7.70
N ALA A 42 4.58 -16.32 6.75
CA ALA A 42 6.01 -16.56 6.56
C ALA A 42 6.85 -16.01 7.72
N ASN A 43 6.70 -14.72 8.04
CA ASN A 43 7.59 -14.02 8.97
C ASN A 43 7.15 -14.16 10.43
N HIS A 44 5.83 -14.16 10.71
CA HIS A 44 5.31 -14.14 12.08
C HIS A 44 4.80 -15.48 12.57
N TYR A 45 4.32 -16.38 11.72
CA TYR A 45 3.86 -17.72 12.13
C TYR A 45 4.95 -18.77 11.99
N PHE A 46 5.46 -19.03 10.78
CA PHE A 46 6.52 -20.04 10.58
C PHE A 46 7.86 -19.57 11.08
N GLY A 47 8.22 -18.30 10.86
CA GLY A 47 9.44 -17.71 11.39
C GLY A 47 9.58 -17.96 12.89
N SER A 48 8.53 -17.74 13.68
CA SER A 48 8.55 -17.76 15.15
C SER A 48 8.56 -19.14 15.81
N MET A 49 8.48 -20.25 15.06
CA MET A 49 8.37 -21.61 15.63
C MET A 49 9.68 -22.22 16.16
N SER A 50 10.86 -21.70 15.82
CA SER A 50 12.14 -22.23 16.34
C SER A 50 13.16 -21.17 16.78
N SER A 51 13.09 -19.94 16.26
CA SER A 51 13.88 -18.78 16.73
C SER A 51 13.47 -17.45 16.07
N GLY A 52 12.58 -17.44 15.07
CA GLY A 52 12.16 -16.21 14.36
C GLY A 52 13.11 -15.75 13.27
N LEU A 53 12.66 -14.82 12.41
CA LEU A 53 13.57 -13.87 11.75
C LEU A 53 14.02 -12.82 12.78
N MET A 54 14.67 -13.24 13.87
CA MET A 54 15.06 -12.34 14.97
C MET A 54 16.49 -11.84 14.83
N THR A 55 17.30 -12.46 13.97
CA THR A 55 18.68 -12.04 13.71
C THR A 55 18.88 -11.58 12.26
N TYR A 56 19.96 -10.84 12.03
CA TYR A 56 20.38 -10.43 10.69
C TYR A 56 20.66 -11.64 9.77
N GLU A 57 21.24 -12.70 10.32
CA GLU A 57 21.56 -13.94 9.59
C GLU A 57 20.28 -14.65 9.13
N ASP A 58 19.24 -14.69 9.96
CA ASP A 58 17.95 -15.26 9.61
C ASP A 58 17.29 -14.51 8.44
N VAL A 59 17.39 -13.17 8.44
CA VAL A 59 16.88 -12.32 7.35
C VAL A 59 17.63 -12.59 6.05
N ILE A 60 18.98 -12.67 6.08
CA ILE A 60 19.77 -13.02 4.89
C ILE A 60 19.32 -14.39 4.35
N LYS A 61 19.22 -15.39 5.23
CA LYS A 61 18.83 -16.76 4.87
C LYS A 61 17.43 -16.82 4.28
N TYR A 62 16.47 -16.07 4.83
CA TYR A 62 15.12 -15.95 4.29
C TYR A 62 15.12 -15.35 2.88
N PHE A 63 15.92 -14.30 2.66
CA PHE A 63 16.07 -13.65 1.36
C PHE A 63 16.87 -14.46 0.33
N GLN A 64 17.48 -15.59 0.72
CA GLN A 64 18.11 -16.52 -0.23
C GLN A 64 17.11 -17.29 -1.09
N ASN A 65 15.85 -17.41 -0.66
CA ASN A 65 14.81 -17.89 -1.54
C ASN A 65 14.41 -16.75 -2.50
N PRO A 66 14.64 -16.88 -3.82
CA PRO A 66 14.45 -15.79 -4.79
C PRO A 66 12.99 -15.33 -4.92
N ILE A 67 12.01 -16.13 -4.50
CA ILE A 67 10.60 -15.74 -4.48
C ILE A 67 10.31 -14.72 -3.36
N ILE A 68 11.07 -14.77 -2.26
CA ILE A 68 10.86 -13.93 -1.09
C ILE A 68 11.06 -12.43 -1.40
N PRO A 69 12.18 -11.98 -1.99
CA PRO A 69 12.33 -10.58 -2.39
C PRO A 69 11.18 -10.10 -3.29
N ALA A 70 10.69 -10.95 -4.21
CA ALA A 70 9.58 -10.58 -5.09
C ALA A 70 8.26 -10.37 -4.32
N ILE A 71 7.93 -11.26 -3.39
CA ILE A 71 6.71 -11.12 -2.56
C ILE A 71 6.83 -9.92 -1.62
N GLU A 72 7.96 -9.71 -0.96
CA GLU A 72 8.15 -8.58 -0.03
C GLU A 72 8.15 -7.23 -0.78
N ILE A 73 8.70 -7.16 -2.01
CA ILE A 73 8.60 -5.97 -2.87
C ILE A 73 7.15 -5.71 -3.31
N LEU A 74 6.43 -6.76 -3.70
CA LEU A 74 5.00 -6.64 -4.05
C LEU A 74 4.20 -6.15 -2.84
N PHE A 75 4.47 -6.68 -1.65
CA PHE A 75 3.84 -6.25 -0.41
C PHE A 75 4.15 -4.79 -0.12
N LEU A 76 5.42 -4.37 -0.18
CA LEU A 76 5.85 -2.97 -0.01
C LEU A 76 5.09 -2.01 -0.93
N ILE A 77 5.07 -2.28 -2.24
CA ILE A 77 4.41 -1.41 -3.21
C ILE A 77 2.91 -1.33 -2.90
N THR A 78 2.29 -2.47 -2.61
CA THR A 78 0.84 -2.57 -2.37
C THR A 78 0.45 -1.85 -1.08
N VAL A 79 1.13 -2.11 0.05
CA VAL A 79 0.79 -1.54 1.35
C VAL A 79 1.02 -0.03 1.38
N VAL A 80 2.13 0.46 0.82
CA VAL A 80 2.42 1.90 0.74
C VAL A 80 1.41 2.60 -0.16
N THR A 81 1.11 2.04 -1.34
CA THR A 81 0.13 2.64 -2.25
C THR A 81 -1.27 2.68 -1.62
N HIS A 82 -1.73 1.56 -1.05
CA HIS A 82 -3.05 1.47 -0.43
C HIS A 82 -3.20 2.43 0.76
N SER A 83 -2.23 2.41 1.68
CA SER A 83 -2.29 3.21 2.89
C SER A 83 -2.25 4.72 2.61
N LEU A 84 -1.38 5.19 1.71
CA LEU A 84 -1.23 6.62 1.45
C LEU A 84 -2.37 7.18 0.59
N ILE A 85 -2.87 6.43 -0.39
CA ILE A 85 -4.08 6.82 -1.13
C ILE A 85 -5.30 6.79 -0.20
N GLY A 86 -5.41 5.79 0.67
CA GLY A 86 -6.46 5.70 1.69
C GLY A 86 -6.44 6.88 2.66
N LEU A 87 -5.27 7.22 3.20
CA LEU A 87 -5.09 8.37 4.08
C LEU A 87 -5.44 9.69 3.40
N ARG A 88 -5.04 9.88 2.13
CA ARG A 88 -5.48 11.02 1.33
C ARG A 88 -7.01 11.07 1.20
N GLY A 89 -7.65 9.91 1.03
CA GLY A 89 -9.12 9.78 0.99
C GLY A 89 -9.78 10.24 2.30
N ILE A 90 -9.27 9.79 3.45
CA ILE A 90 -9.74 10.21 4.77
C ILE A 90 -9.59 11.72 4.94
N ILE A 91 -8.44 12.29 4.55
CA ILE A 91 -8.23 13.74 4.62
C ILE A 91 -9.21 14.48 3.70
N LEU A 92 -9.51 13.94 2.52
CA LEU A 92 -10.51 14.52 1.62
C LEU A 92 -11.92 14.48 2.23
N ASP A 93 -12.25 13.50 3.09
CA ASP A 93 -13.54 13.43 3.81
C ASP A 93 -13.71 14.58 4.82
N MET A 94 -12.60 15.17 5.27
CA MET A 94 -12.60 16.32 6.19
C MET A 94 -12.84 17.67 5.49
N ASN A 95 -13.16 17.67 4.19
CA ASN A 95 -13.40 18.86 3.36
C ASN A 95 -12.29 19.95 3.44
N PRO A 96 -11.01 19.60 3.19
CA PRO A 96 -9.90 20.52 3.31
C PRO A 96 -9.92 21.57 2.17
N SER A 97 -9.19 22.67 2.36
CA SER A 97 -8.97 23.62 1.28
C SER A 97 -8.22 22.97 0.11
N ARG A 98 -8.39 23.49 -1.12
CA ARG A 98 -7.69 23.00 -2.31
C ARG A 98 -6.17 23.02 -2.15
N ASN A 99 -5.64 24.04 -1.47
CA ASN A 99 -4.20 24.17 -1.23
C ASN A 99 -3.71 23.11 -0.24
N THR A 100 -4.45 22.89 0.85
CA THR A 100 -4.17 21.84 1.84
C THR A 100 -4.13 20.47 1.16
N LEU A 101 -5.16 20.14 0.35
CA LEU A 101 -5.22 18.86 -0.35
C LEU A 101 -4.05 18.68 -1.33
N LYS A 102 -3.62 19.75 -2.01
CA LYS A 102 -2.47 19.73 -2.92
C LYS A 102 -1.16 19.44 -2.18
N ILE A 103 -0.92 20.11 -1.04
CA ILE A 103 0.27 19.90 -0.20
C ILE A 103 0.28 18.48 0.34
N VAL A 104 -0.83 18.02 0.92
CA VAL A 104 -0.98 16.65 1.42
C VAL A 104 -0.69 15.63 0.32
N THR A 105 -1.28 15.81 -0.86
CA THR A 105 -1.04 14.92 -2.00
C THR A 105 0.45 14.86 -2.34
N TRP A 106 1.13 16.00 -2.42
CA TRP A 106 2.56 16.07 -2.70
C TRP A 106 3.42 15.38 -1.64
N LEU A 107 3.16 15.64 -0.36
CA LEU A 107 3.90 15.03 0.75
C LEU A 107 3.72 13.51 0.77
N LEU A 108 2.48 13.03 0.62
CA LEU A 108 2.19 11.60 0.57
C LEU A 108 2.81 10.93 -0.67
N THR A 109 2.84 11.60 -1.82
CA THR A 109 3.51 11.07 -3.01
C THR A 109 5.02 10.96 -2.81
N ILE A 110 5.67 12.01 -2.29
CA ILE A 110 7.12 11.97 -2.02
C ILE A 110 7.45 10.86 -1.02
N LEU A 111 6.69 10.79 0.09
CA LEU A 111 6.84 9.74 1.08
C LEU A 111 6.71 8.37 0.44
N GLY A 112 5.63 8.12 -0.30
CA GLY A 112 5.39 6.82 -0.95
C GLY A 112 6.49 6.43 -1.93
N VAL A 113 6.88 7.34 -2.82
CA VAL A 113 7.95 7.08 -3.81
C VAL A 113 9.27 6.79 -3.09
N SER A 114 9.65 7.61 -2.11
CA SER A 114 10.90 7.41 -1.37
C SER A 114 10.92 6.09 -0.60
N SER A 115 9.81 5.72 0.06
CA SER A 115 9.69 4.44 0.76
C SER A 115 9.79 3.24 -0.18
N VAL A 116 9.13 3.30 -1.34
CA VAL A 116 9.18 2.22 -2.35
C VAL A 116 10.58 2.08 -2.94
N VAL A 117 11.20 3.18 -3.37
CA VAL A 117 12.56 3.16 -3.95
C VAL A 117 13.57 2.63 -2.93
N TYR A 118 13.53 3.16 -1.70
CA TYR A 118 14.42 2.72 -0.63
C TYR A 118 14.20 1.26 -0.26
N GLY A 119 12.95 0.82 -0.12
CA GLY A 119 12.63 -0.55 0.26
C GLY A 119 12.99 -1.57 -0.83
N ILE A 120 12.80 -1.24 -2.11
CA ILE A 120 13.27 -2.09 -3.23
C ILE A 120 14.79 -2.20 -3.19
N TRP A 121 15.50 -1.07 -3.08
CA TRP A 121 16.97 -1.08 -2.98
C TRP A 121 17.44 -1.93 -1.80
N LEU A 122 16.82 -1.78 -0.63
CA LEU A 122 17.15 -2.54 0.57
C LEU A 122 16.89 -4.03 0.37
N ALA A 123 15.73 -4.41 -0.17
CA ALA A 123 15.37 -5.81 -0.43
C ALA A 123 16.37 -6.50 -1.37
N LEU A 124 16.74 -5.83 -2.47
CA LEU A 124 17.74 -6.33 -3.41
C LEU A 124 19.15 -6.37 -2.81
N THR A 125 19.49 -5.37 -1.98
CA THR A 125 20.77 -5.36 -1.27
C THR A 125 20.88 -6.55 -0.33
N ILE A 126 19.84 -6.85 0.46
CA ILE A 126 19.83 -8.02 1.36
C ILE A 126 19.90 -9.33 0.55
N ALA A 127 19.13 -9.45 -0.52
CA ALA A 127 19.16 -10.63 -1.39
C ALA A 127 20.57 -10.90 -1.96
N SER A 128 21.33 -9.84 -2.26
CA SER A 128 22.72 -9.94 -2.75
C SER A 128 23.77 -10.33 -1.70
N LYS A 129 23.41 -10.45 -0.40
CA LYS A 129 24.38 -10.73 0.67
C LYS A 129 24.66 -12.22 0.93
N GLY A 130 23.80 -13.13 0.45
CA GLY A 130 24.00 -14.57 0.68
C GLY A 130 24.55 -15.35 -0.52
N SER A 131 25.06 -14.63 -1.53
CA SER A 131 25.92 -15.19 -2.58
C SER A 131 27.37 -15.32 -2.11
#